data_AF-A0A9Q3IGP0-F1
#
_entry.id   AF-A0A9Q3IGP0-F1
#
_cell.length_a   1.000
_cell.length_b   1.000
_cell.length_c   1.000
_cell.angle_alpha   90.00
_cell.angle_beta   90.00
_cell.angle_gamma   90.00
#
_symmetry.space_group_name_H-M   'P 1'
#
loop_
_entity.id
_entity.type
_entity.pdbx_description
1 polymer ?
#
loop_
_entity_poly.entity_id
_entity_poly.type
_entity_poly.pdbx_seq_one_letter_code
_entity_poly.pdbx_strand_id
1 'polypeptide(L)'
;MTQERIKAYEKIKYAFTNAPLLLMPDWKLPFKLYIDACGEGLGAALHKVQIVNDTPYEGPICFISRQIKPTEARYGASQMECLCLVWDMEKPHYYLYSSVF
;
A
#
# COMPACT_ATOMS: atom_id res chain seq x y z
N MET A 1 -30.80 -2.06 3.31
CA MET A 1 -29.34 -1.85 3.49
C MET A 1 -29.03 -2.06 4.96
N THR A 2 -28.05 -2.89 5.32
CA THR A 2 -27.68 -3.09 6.74
C THR A 2 -26.88 -1.89 7.25
N GLN A 3 -26.90 -1.64 8.56
CA GLN A 3 -26.18 -0.51 9.17
C GLN A 3 -24.67 -0.57 8.88
N GLU A 4 -24.09 -1.76 8.84
CA GLU A 4 -22.68 -1.97 8.51
C GLU A 4 -22.35 -1.57 7.07
N ARG A 5 -23.23 -1.90 6.11
CA ARG A 5 -23.05 -1.53 4.70
C ARG A 5 -23.09 -0.01 4.51
N ILE A 6 -23.96 0.68 5.24
CA ILE A 6 -24.02 2.15 5.21
C ILE A 6 -22.73 2.74 5.78
N LYS A 7 -22.25 2.23 6.92
CA LYS A 7 -20.97 2.66 7.51
C LYS A 7 -19.78 2.43 6.57
N ALA A 8 -19.70 1.27 5.93
CA ALA A 8 -18.63 0.97 4.97
C ALA A 8 -18.68 1.89 3.76
N TYR A 9 -19.88 2.16 3.23
CA TYR A 9 -20.07 3.09 2.11
C TYR A 9 -19.61 4.52 2.46
N GLU A 10 -19.99 5.03 3.63
CA GLU A 10 -19.56 6.37 4.06
C GLU A 10 -18.05 6.44 4.34
N LYS A 11 -17.44 5.37 4.88
CA LYS A 11 -15.97 5.29 5.02
C LYS A 11 -15.26 5.39 3.67
N ILE A 12 -15.75 4.68 2.67
CA ILE A 12 -15.17 4.72 1.31
C ILE A 12 -15.30 6.12 0.73
N LYS A 13 -16.48 6.74 0.82
CA LYS A 13 -16.67 8.13 0.38
C LYS A 13 -15.69 9.08 1.05
N TYR A 14 -15.57 8.99 2.38
CA TYR A 14 -14.65 9.81 3.14
C TYR A 14 -13.18 9.61 2.70
N ALA A 15 -12.76 8.36 2.49
CA ALA A 15 -11.40 8.06 2.04
C ALA A 15 -11.11 8.63 0.64
N PHE A 16 -12.07 8.56 -0.30
CA PHE A 16 -11.91 9.14 -1.63
C PHE A 16 -11.88 10.67 -1.62
N THR A 17 -12.70 11.32 -0.79
CA THR A 17 -12.72 12.79 -0.72
C THR A 17 -11.54 13.38 0.03
N ASN A 18 -10.88 12.60 0.87
CA ASN A 18 -9.72 13.02 1.68
C ASN A 18 -8.44 12.25 1.31
N ALA A 19 -8.37 11.70 0.09
CA ALA A 19 -7.20 10.98 -0.35
C ALA A 19 -5.98 11.93 -0.41
N PRO A 20 -4.79 11.50 0.07
CA PRO A 20 -3.59 12.31 -0.03
C PRO A 20 -3.18 12.50 -1.49
N LEU A 21 -2.46 13.58 -1.77
CA LEU A 21 -1.85 13.78 -3.08
C LEU A 21 -0.79 12.69 -3.32
N LEU A 22 -0.91 11.99 -4.44
CA LEU A 22 0.08 11.00 -4.85
C LEU A 22 1.27 11.69 -5.56
N LEU A 23 2.47 11.25 -5.23
CA LEU A 23 3.70 11.74 -5.82
C LEU A 23 4.00 11.02 -7.14
N MET A 24 4.55 11.76 -8.11
CA MET A 24 5.06 11.16 -9.34
C MET A 24 6.30 10.30 -9.02
N PRO A 25 6.41 9.06 -9.52
CA PRO A 25 7.61 8.23 -9.35
C PRO A 25 8.85 8.92 -9.94
N ASP A 26 9.98 8.80 -9.24
CA ASP A 26 11.31 9.16 -9.75
C ASP A 26 12.26 8.00 -9.43
N TRP A 27 12.66 7.26 -10.46
CA TRP A 27 13.51 6.08 -10.32
C TRP A 27 14.96 6.38 -9.91
N LYS A 28 15.35 7.66 -9.84
CA LYS A 28 16.68 8.06 -9.34
C LYS A 28 16.74 8.14 -7.81
N LEU A 29 15.58 8.19 -7.16
CA LEU A 29 15.47 8.32 -5.70
C LEU A 29 15.04 6.99 -5.08
N PRO A 30 15.46 6.71 -3.84
CA PRO A 30 15.08 5.48 -3.17
C PRO A 30 13.58 5.45 -2.85
N PHE A 31 12.96 4.30 -3.09
CA PHE A 31 11.58 4.05 -2.66
C PHE A 31 11.53 3.42 -1.27
N LYS A 32 10.47 3.71 -0.54
CA LYS A 32 10.13 3.06 0.72
C LYS A 32 8.85 2.25 0.54
N LEU A 33 8.92 0.96 0.76
CA LEU A 33 7.76 0.07 0.70
C LEU A 33 7.32 -0.25 2.13
N TYR A 34 6.12 0.19 2.50
CA TYR A 34 5.45 -0.23 3.71
C TYR A 34 4.49 -1.36 3.38
N ILE A 35 4.53 -2.43 4.16
CA ILE A 35 3.64 -3.59 4.02
C ILE A 35 2.94 -3.84 5.35
N ASP A 36 1.74 -4.38 5.28
CA ASP A 36 0.96 -4.84 6.43
C ASP A 36 0.02 -5.98 6.02
N ALA A 37 -0.03 -7.02 6.84
CA ALA A 37 -0.88 -8.18 6.60
C ALA A 37 -1.78 -8.46 7.81
N CYS A 38 -3.05 -8.72 7.54
CA CYS A 38 -4.00 -9.13 8.57
C CYS A 38 -4.82 -10.35 8.14
N GLY A 39 -5.64 -10.86 9.05
CA GLY A 39 -6.52 -12.01 8.81
C GLY A 39 -7.62 -11.76 7.76
N GLU A 40 -7.74 -10.55 7.23
CA GLU A 40 -8.74 -10.19 6.21
C GLU A 40 -8.12 -9.75 4.88
N GLY A 41 -6.90 -9.20 4.90
CA GLY A 41 -6.32 -8.54 3.74
C GLY A 41 -4.81 -8.34 3.85
N LEU A 42 -4.21 -8.07 2.70
CA LEU A 42 -2.83 -7.63 2.54
C LEU A 42 -2.87 -6.20 2.02
N GLY A 43 -1.93 -5.37 2.46
CA GLY A 43 -1.81 -4.00 2.02
C GLY A 43 -0.38 -3.52 1.96
N ALA A 44 -0.11 -2.64 1.01
CA ALA A 44 1.13 -1.88 0.96
C ALA A 44 0.94 -0.45 0.50
N ALA A 45 1.88 0.38 0.94
CA ALA A 45 2.03 1.75 0.52
C ALA A 45 3.45 1.95 0.00
N LEU A 46 3.56 2.32 -1.28
CA LEU A 46 4.83 2.69 -1.88
C LEU A 46 5.02 4.20 -1.71
N HIS A 47 6.08 4.59 -1.04
CA HIS A 47 6.43 5.96 -0.72
C HIS A 47 7.76 6.35 -1.39
N LYS A 48 7.99 7.65 -1.52
CA LYS A 48 9.31 8.21 -1.83
C LYS A 48 9.61 9.41 -0.97
N VAL A 49 10.89 9.70 -0.81
CA VAL A 49 11.37 10.96 -0.24
C VAL A 49 11.74 11.90 -1.38
N GLN A 50 11.20 13.11 -1.37
CA GLN A 50 11.57 14.19 -2.29
C GLN A 50 11.90 15.47 -1.52
N ILE A 51 12.71 16.34 -2.11
CA ILE A 51 12.98 17.65 -1.53
C ILE A 51 11.89 18.63 -1.98
N VAL A 52 11.18 19.21 -1.03
CA VAL A 52 10.22 20.30 -1.26
C VAL A 52 10.68 21.48 -0.40
N ASN A 53 10.98 22.62 -1.03
CA ASN A 53 11.49 23.81 -0.34
C ASN A 53 12.68 23.49 0.57
N ASP A 54 13.70 22.83 0.02
CA ASP A 54 14.92 22.40 0.73
C ASP A 54 14.70 21.46 1.94
N THR A 55 13.49 20.94 2.11
CA THR A 55 13.13 20.02 3.21
C THR A 55 12.77 18.64 2.65
N PRO A 56 13.26 17.54 3.23
CA PRO A 56 12.84 16.20 2.84
C PRO A 56 11.38 15.97 3.22
N TYR A 57 10.56 15.65 2.22
CA TYR A 57 9.16 15.28 2.35
C TYR A 57 8.97 13.86 1.84
N GLU A 58 8.44 12.99 2.70
CA GLU A 58 8.01 11.65 2.32
C GLU A 58 6.52 11.68 1.94
N GLY A 59 6.19 11.13 0.78
CA GLY A 59 4.80 11.02 0.35
C GLY A 59 4.52 9.73 -0.42
N PRO A 60 3.23 9.35 -0.49
CA PRO A 60 2.80 8.14 -1.15
C PRO A 60 2.81 8.29 -2.67
N ILE A 61 3.21 7.25 -3.38
CA ILE A 61 3.11 7.12 -4.83
C ILE A 61 1.89 6.27 -5.18
N CYS A 62 1.73 5.14 -4.50
CA CYS A 62 0.58 4.28 -4.69
C CYS A 62 0.28 3.47 -3.44
N PHE A 63 -1.01 3.16 -3.27
CA PHE A 63 -1.50 2.21 -2.30
C PHE A 63 -2.03 0.99 -3.04
N ILE A 64 -1.66 -0.19 -2.59
CA ILE A 64 -2.15 -1.47 -3.13
C ILE A 64 -2.70 -2.29 -1.97
N SER A 65 -3.83 -2.95 -2.19
CA SER A 65 -4.37 -3.89 -1.22
C SER A 65 -5.21 -4.95 -1.90
N ARG A 66 -5.33 -6.10 -1.24
CA ARG A 66 -6.22 -7.18 -1.68
C ARG A 66 -6.75 -7.96 -0.49
N GLN A 67 -7.90 -8.60 -0.69
CA GLN A 67 -8.38 -9.61 0.25
C GLN A 67 -7.51 -10.87 0.18
N ILE A 68 -7.39 -11.55 1.32
CA ILE A 68 -6.70 -12.82 1.40
C ILE A 68 -7.56 -13.95 0.84
N LYS A 69 -6.93 -14.95 0.25
CA LYS A 69 -7.63 -16.14 -0.23
C LYS A 69 -7.94 -17.07 0.95
N PRO A 70 -9.00 -17.91 0.86
CA PRO A 70 -9.31 -18.89 1.90
C PRO A 70 -8.16 -19.85 2.23
N THR A 71 -7.25 -20.09 1.29
CA THR A 71 -6.04 -20.91 1.49
C THR A 71 -4.96 -20.15 2.27
N GLU A 72 -4.81 -18.85 2.01
CA GLU A 72 -3.84 -17.97 2.67
C GLU A 72 -4.28 -17.66 4.11
N ALA A 73 -5.58 -17.67 4.40
CA ALA A 73 -6.13 -17.49 5.74
C ALA A 73 -5.68 -18.54 6.78
N ARG A 74 -5.03 -19.62 6.34
CA ARG A 74 -4.48 -20.67 7.22
C ARG A 74 -3.03 -20.39 7.64
N TYR A 75 -2.39 -19.37 7.06
CA TYR A 75 -1.03 -19.01 7.36
C TYR A 75 -0.92 -18.33 8.73
N GLY A 76 0.19 -18.57 9.42
CA GLY A 76 0.53 -17.82 10.63
C GLY A 76 0.91 -16.37 10.29
N ALA A 77 0.93 -15.49 11.29
CA ALA A 77 1.24 -14.07 11.12
C ALA A 77 2.54 -13.83 10.33
N SER A 78 3.64 -14.49 10.69
CA SER A 78 4.93 -14.33 9.98
C SER A 78 4.89 -14.79 8.52
N GLN A 79 4.08 -15.80 8.20
CA GLN A 79 3.90 -16.28 6.83
C GLN A 79 3.04 -15.30 6.02
N MET A 80 2.06 -14.65 6.66
CA MET A 80 1.24 -13.61 6.05
C MET A 80 2.05 -12.36 5.73
N GLU A 81 2.92 -11.93 6.64
CA GLU A 81 3.86 -10.82 6.39
C GLU A 81 4.79 -11.12 5.21
N CYS A 82 5.34 -12.34 5.16
CA CYS A 82 6.19 -12.76 4.04
C CYS A 82 5.40 -12.82 2.71
N LEU A 83 4.17 -13.32 2.74
CA LEU A 83 3.28 -13.32 1.58
C LEU A 83 2.97 -11.90 1.10
N CYS A 84 2.74 -10.97 2.03
CA CYS A 84 2.53 -9.55 1.75
C CYS A 84 3.73 -8.99 1.02
N LEU A 85 4.93 -9.14 1.59
CA LEU A 85 6.18 -8.67 1.00
C LEU A 85 6.37 -9.17 -0.44
N VAL A 86 6.22 -10.47 -0.69
CA VAL A 86 6.40 -11.05 -2.02
C VAL A 86 5.36 -10.48 -3.00
N TRP A 87 4.10 -10.43 -2.58
CA TRP A 87 3.01 -9.90 -3.41
C TRP A 87 3.20 -8.42 -3.74
N ASP A 88 3.64 -7.64 -2.76
CA ASP A 88 3.90 -6.20 -2.88
C ASP A 88 5.15 -5.86 -3.69
N MET A 89 6.07 -6.81 -3.86
CA MET A 89 7.19 -6.65 -4.79
C MET A 89 6.78 -6.99 -6.23
N GLU A 90 5.90 -7.96 -6.43
CA GLU A 90 5.45 -8.39 -7.77
C GLU A 90 4.42 -7.45 -8.39
N LYS A 91 3.50 -6.89 -7.60
CA LYS A 91 2.40 -6.08 -8.12
C LYS A 91 2.83 -4.74 -8.72
N PRO A 92 3.54 -3.86 -8.00
CA PRO A 92 4.08 -2.62 -8.51
C PRO A 92 5.45 -2.82 -9.19
N HIS A 93 5.68 -3.96 -9.87
CA HIS A 93 6.97 -4.25 -10.52
C HIS A 93 7.41 -3.14 -11.48
N TYR A 94 6.48 -2.44 -12.14
CA TYR A 94 6.77 -1.31 -13.01
C TYR A 94 7.41 -0.12 -12.29
N TYR A 95 7.21 0.02 -10.97
CA TYR A 95 7.93 1.00 -10.15
C TYR A 95 9.22 0.43 -9.57
N LEU A 96 9.23 -0.85 -9.18
CA LEU A 96 10.31 -1.45 -8.38
C LEU A 96 11.44 -2.12 -9.18
N TYR A 97 11.21 -2.52 -10.43
CA TYR A 97 12.13 -3.39 -11.18
C TYR A 97 13.48 -2.73 -11.53
N SER A 98 13.56 -1.40 -11.58
CA SER A 98 14.78 -0.65 -11.90
C SER A 98 15.12 0.40 -10.85
N SER A 99 14.52 0.29 -9.66
CA SER A 99 14.68 1.29 -8.61
C SER A 99 15.75 0.90 -7.60
N VAL A 100 16.39 1.91 -7.02
CA VAL A 100 17.28 1.73 -5.87
C VAL A 100 16.41 1.74 -4.60
N PHE A 101 16.71 0.89 -3.63
CA PHE A 101 16.08 0.86 -2.30
C PHE A 101 17.04 1.44 -1.26
#